data_AF-K2E2A5-F1
#
_entry.id   AF-K2E2A5-F1
#
_cell.length_a   1.000
_cell.length_b   1.000
_cell.length_c   1.000
_cell.angle_alpha   90.00
_cell.angle_beta   90.00
_cell.angle_gamma   90.00
#
_symmetry.space_group_name_H-M   'P 1'
#
loop_
_entity.id
_entity.type
_entity.pdbx_description
1 polymer ?
#
loop_
_entity_poly.entity_id
_entity_poly.type
_entity_poly.pdbx_seq_one_letter_code
_entity_poly.pdbx_strand_id
1 'polypeptide(L)'
;MNEIIISIIGIIVIGFIITLLYKFLIPVSKGIASADSSGAGLSQESVLEKACVYYEMGQLSKAINLLEDYIKKNPNDLTVRAVFGDYLIEKNLPGKAEKQFSHIVKIDSSNKIALEKLADCYYYQAKN
;
A
#
# COMPACT_ATOMS: atom_id res chain seq x y z
N MET A 1 18.82 40.67 34.92
CA MET A 1 17.82 39.59 35.02
C MET A 1 17.07 39.40 33.71
N ASN A 2 16.51 40.45 33.11
CA ASN A 2 15.77 40.38 31.84
C ASN A 2 16.60 39.92 30.63
N GLU A 3 17.86 40.33 30.51
CA GLU A 3 18.72 39.91 29.38
C GLU A 3 19.03 38.40 29.37
N ILE A 4 19.18 37.80 30.55
CA ILE A 4 19.43 36.36 30.70
C ILE A 4 18.18 35.57 30.28
N ILE A 5 16.99 36.06 30.63
CA ILE A 5 15.72 35.42 30.28
C ILE A 5 15.49 35.46 28.76
N ILE A 6 15.79 36.58 28.11
CA ILE A 6 15.66 36.73 26.64
C ILE A 6 16.62 35.76 25.91
N SER A 7 17.84 35.60 26.41
CA SER A 7 18.83 34.68 25.85
C SER A 7 18.39 33.21 25.96
N ILE A 8 17.86 32.80 27.11
CA ILE A 8 17.39 31.42 27.35
C ILE A 8 16.19 31.07 26.44
N ILE A 9 15.24 31.99 26.28
CA ILE A 9 14.09 31.79 25.39
C ILE A 9 14.55 31.65 23.94
N GLY A 10 15.54 32.44 23.51
CA GLY A 10 16.10 32.34 22.16
C GLY A 10 16.66 30.95 21.84
N ILE A 11 17.42 30.35 22.75
CA ILE A 11 18.01 29.02 22.55
C ILE A 11 16.94 27.93 22.42
N ILE A 12 15.88 28.00 23.21
CA ILE A 12 14.76 27.03 23.18
C ILE A 12 14.01 27.13 21.84
N VAL A 13 13.74 28.35 21.37
CA VAL A 13 13.06 28.59 20.09
C VAL A 13 13.90 28.08 18.92
N ILE A 14 15.22 28.32 18.95
CA ILE A 14 16.14 27.84 17.92
C ILE A 14 16.17 26.30 17.89
N GLY A 15 16.24 25.64 19.05
CA GLY A 15 16.21 24.17 19.14
C GLY A 15 14.90 23.57 18.60
N PHE A 16 13.76 24.20 18.88
CA PHE A 16 12.46 23.77 18.37
C PHE A 16 12.38 23.89 16.84
N ILE A 17 12.87 25.00 16.28
CA ILE A 17 12.94 25.23 14.83
C ILE A 17 13.85 24.19 14.16
N ILE A 18 15.01 23.88 14.77
CA ILE A 18 15.93 22.85 14.27
C ILE A 18 15.25 21.47 14.26
N THR A 19 14.50 21.13 15.32
CA THR A 19 13.78 19.85 15.42
C THR A 19 12.68 19.74 14.35
N LEU A 20 11.95 20.82 14.09
CA LEU A 20 10.96 20.89 13.01
C LEU A 20 11.61 20.77 11.63
N LEU A 21 12.77 21.40 11.41
CA LEU A 21 13.54 21.29 10.18
C LEU A 21 14.05 19.87 9.92
N TYR A 22 14.61 19.19 10.93
CA TYR A 22 15.04 17.79 10.78
C TYR A 22 13.88 16.84 10.47
N LYS A 23 12.69 17.07 11.04
CA LYS A 23 11.49 16.28 10.74
C LYS A 23 10.97 16.50 9.31
N PHE A 24 11.29 17.64 8.71
CA PHE A 24 10.95 17.97 7.32
C PHE A 24 12.02 17.51 6.32
N LEU A 25 13.30 17.50 6.72
CA LEU A 25 14.44 17.06 5.90
C LEU A 25 14.62 15.54 5.86
N ILE A 26 14.05 14.79 6.80
CA ILE A 26 14.04 13.33 6.78
C ILE A 26 12.66 12.86 6.29
N PRO A 27 12.46 12.62 4.98
CA PRO A 27 11.40 11.74 4.55
C PRO A 27 11.68 10.36 5.16
N VAL A 28 10.85 9.96 6.11
CA VAL A 28 10.82 8.60 6.66
C VAL A 28 10.74 7.61 5.50
N SER A 29 11.84 6.85 5.36
CA SER A 29 12.01 5.61 4.61
C SER A 29 11.12 5.40 3.37
N LYS A 30 11.63 5.83 2.21
CA LYS A 30 11.63 4.90 1.07
C LYS A 30 12.57 3.75 1.46
N GLY A 31 12.01 2.70 2.03
CA GLY A 31 12.72 1.45 2.21
C GLY A 31 13.30 1.01 0.87
N ILE A 32 14.62 0.80 0.87
CA ILE A 32 15.37 -0.01 -0.10
C ILE A 32 14.93 0.11 -1.56
N ALA A 33 15.59 1.04 -2.26
CA ALA A 33 15.99 0.79 -3.63
C ALA A 33 16.91 -0.44 -3.63
N SER A 34 16.34 -1.64 -3.82
CA SER A 34 17.05 -2.72 -4.48
C SER A 34 16.81 -2.53 -5.97
N ALA A 35 17.80 -1.92 -6.62
CA ALA A 35 17.99 -2.08 -8.05
C ALA A 35 18.10 -3.58 -8.33
N ASP A 36 17.10 -4.11 -9.03
CA ASP A 36 17.23 -5.16 -10.03
C ASP A 36 15.86 -5.37 -10.69
N SER A 37 15.63 -4.62 -11.76
CA SER A 37 15.50 -5.15 -13.12
C SER A 37 14.80 -4.12 -14.02
N SER A 38 15.49 -3.79 -15.11
CA SER A 38 14.94 -3.60 -16.45
C SER A 38 13.73 -2.66 -16.59
N GLY A 39 13.92 -1.57 -17.32
CA GLY A 39 12.86 -0.67 -17.82
C GLY A 39 11.84 -1.32 -18.80
N ALA A 40 11.52 -2.60 -18.64
CA ALA A 40 10.37 -3.25 -19.22
C ALA A 40 9.28 -3.28 -18.15
N GLY A 41 8.09 -2.73 -18.43
CA GLY A 41 6.95 -2.87 -17.52
C GLY A 41 6.79 -4.33 -17.12
N LEU A 42 6.63 -4.60 -15.82
CA LEU A 42 6.35 -5.95 -15.34
C LEU A 42 5.17 -6.50 -16.16
N SER A 43 5.29 -7.72 -16.67
CA SER A 43 4.17 -8.42 -17.29
C SER A 43 3.21 -8.90 -16.21
N GLN A 44 1.98 -9.23 -16.59
CA GLN A 44 0.97 -9.81 -15.69
C GLN A 44 1.53 -11.04 -14.95
N GLU A 45 2.22 -11.92 -15.66
CA GLU A 45 2.78 -13.15 -15.09
C GLU A 45 3.92 -12.86 -14.12
N SER A 46 4.87 -11.98 -14.50
CA SER A 46 6.02 -11.64 -13.65
C SER A 46 5.61 -10.94 -12.35
N VAL A 47 4.57 -10.08 -12.39
CA VAL A 47 4.10 -9.41 -11.17
C VAL A 47 3.46 -10.40 -10.20
N LEU A 48 2.67 -11.35 -10.72
CA LEU A 48 1.99 -12.36 -9.89
C LEU A 48 2.99 -13.33 -9.27
N GLU A 49 3.98 -13.79 -10.04
CA GLU A 49 5.05 -14.65 -9.53
C GLU A 49 5.81 -13.94 -8.40
N LYS A 50 6.24 -12.70 -8.61
CA LYS A 50 6.97 -11.93 -7.59
C LYS A 50 6.10 -11.63 -6.35
N ALA A 51 4.80 -11.38 -6.54
CA ALA A 51 3.87 -11.19 -5.43
C ALA A 51 3.69 -12.48 -4.62
N CYS A 52 3.60 -13.63 -5.30
CA CYS A 52 3.54 -14.96 -4.69
C CYS A 52 4.81 -15.25 -3.88
N VAL A 53 5.99 -14.96 -4.43
CA VAL A 53 7.26 -15.11 -3.70
C VAL A 53 7.29 -14.25 -2.43
N TYR A 54 6.85 -12.98 -2.51
CA TYR A 54 6.74 -12.15 -1.31
C TYR A 54 5.74 -12.72 -0.30
N TYR A 55 4.63 -13.26 -0.77
CA TYR A 55 3.61 -13.90 0.05
C TYR A 55 4.17 -15.11 0.81
N GLU A 56 4.84 -16.04 0.12
CA GLU A 56 5.47 -17.23 0.70
C GLU A 56 6.57 -16.89 1.72
N MET A 57 7.24 -15.75 1.54
CA MET A 57 8.21 -15.23 2.51
C MET A 57 7.56 -14.56 3.74
N GLY A 58 6.23 -14.60 3.87
CA GLY A 58 5.48 -13.91 4.92
C GLY A 58 5.46 -12.38 4.77
N GLN A 59 5.90 -11.87 3.62
CA GLN A 59 6.01 -10.43 3.34
C GLN A 59 4.75 -9.91 2.63
N LEU A 60 3.57 -10.26 3.16
CA LEU A 60 2.25 -9.93 2.59
C LEU A 60 2.11 -8.44 2.26
N SER A 61 2.63 -7.54 3.10
CA SER A 61 2.59 -6.10 2.83
C SER A 61 3.39 -5.70 1.57
N LYS A 62 4.51 -6.36 1.28
CA LYS A 62 5.29 -6.09 0.06
C LYS A 62 4.59 -6.63 -1.18
N ALA A 63 3.95 -7.80 -1.07
CA ALA A 63 3.14 -8.36 -2.13
C ALA A 63 1.99 -7.40 -2.51
N ILE A 64 1.26 -6.90 -1.50
CA ILE A 64 0.21 -5.89 -1.67
C ILE A 64 0.73 -4.64 -2.38
N ASN A 65 1.85 -4.06 -1.92
CA ASN A 65 2.40 -2.84 -2.52
C ASN A 65 2.79 -3.06 -3.99
N LEU A 66 3.41 -4.21 -4.30
CA LEU A 66 3.78 -4.56 -5.67
C LEU A 66 2.55 -4.65 -6.58
N LEU A 67 1.51 -5.34 -6.14
CA LEU A 67 0.25 -5.48 -6.89
C LEU A 67 -0.44 -4.13 -7.06
N GLU A 68 -0.48 -3.30 -6.01
CA GLU A 68 -1.06 -1.95 -6.06
C GLU A 68 -0.35 -1.06 -7.10
N ASP A 69 0.98 -1.08 -7.14
CA ASP A 69 1.75 -0.29 -8.09
C ASP A 69 1.60 -0.78 -9.54
N TYR A 70 1.37 -2.07 -9.72
CA TYR A 70 1.07 -2.64 -11.02
C TYR A 70 -0.30 -2.21 -11.53
N ILE A 71 -1.36 -2.35 -10.72
CA ILE A 71 -2.73 -2.01 -11.15
C ILE A 71 -2.92 -0.51 -11.41
N LYS A 72 -2.10 0.37 -10.81
CA LYS A 72 -2.08 1.80 -11.13
C LYS A 72 -1.70 2.05 -12.59
N LYS A 73 -0.86 1.19 -13.17
CA LYS A 73 -0.40 1.26 -14.56
C LYS A 73 -1.29 0.44 -15.49
N ASN A 74 -1.84 -0.67 -14.97
CA ASN A 74 -2.67 -1.62 -15.71
C ASN A 74 -4.05 -1.76 -15.04
N PRO A 75 -4.92 -0.72 -15.08
CA PRO A 75 -6.16 -0.71 -14.30
C PRO A 75 -7.17 -1.78 -14.71
N ASN A 76 -7.09 -2.27 -15.95
CA ASN A 76 -8.02 -3.26 -16.50
C ASN A 76 -7.52 -4.70 -16.38
N ASP A 77 -6.39 -4.94 -15.72
CA ASP A 77 -5.92 -6.30 -15.45
C ASP A 77 -6.75 -6.90 -14.30
N LEU A 78 -7.81 -7.62 -14.68
CA LEU A 78 -8.74 -8.22 -13.74
C LEU A 78 -8.09 -9.36 -12.94
N THR A 79 -7.11 -10.05 -13.52
CA THR A 79 -6.42 -11.19 -12.89
C THR A 79 -5.57 -10.71 -11.72
N VAL A 80 -4.72 -9.71 -11.96
CA VAL A 80 -3.89 -9.11 -10.90
C VAL A 80 -4.76 -8.44 -9.85
N ARG A 81 -5.85 -7.80 -10.28
CA ARG A 81 -6.81 -7.18 -9.36
C ARG A 81 -7.49 -8.18 -8.44
N ALA A 82 -7.80 -9.39 -8.90
CA ALA A 82 -8.39 -10.44 -8.08
C ALA A 82 -7.42 -10.90 -6.99
N VAL A 83 -6.17 -11.22 -7.37
CA VAL A 83 -5.11 -11.61 -6.42
C VAL A 83 -4.83 -10.49 -5.41
N PHE A 84 -4.85 -9.24 -5.86
CA PHE A 84 -4.72 -8.10 -4.96
C PHE A 84 -5.85 -8.02 -3.95
N GLY A 85 -7.10 -8.25 -4.37
CA GLY A 85 -8.25 -8.34 -3.49
C GLY A 85 -8.11 -9.45 -2.44
N ASP A 86 -7.66 -10.64 -2.85
CA ASP A 86 -7.45 -11.78 -1.94
C ASP A 86 -6.40 -11.46 -0.86
N TYR A 87 -5.26 -10.89 -1.25
CA TYR A 87 -4.21 -10.53 -0.31
C TYR A 87 -4.65 -9.42 0.66
N LEU A 88 -5.54 -8.52 0.21
CA LEU A 88 -6.13 -7.51 1.09
C LEU A 88 -7.08 -8.13 2.13
N ILE A 89 -7.85 -9.15 1.77
CA ILE A 89 -8.69 -9.88 2.74
C ILE A 89 -7.83 -10.54 3.79
N GLU A 90 -6.76 -11.23 3.39
CA GLU A 90 -5.86 -11.88 4.33
C GLU A 90 -5.13 -10.88 5.24
N LYS A 91 -4.84 -9.68 4.73
CA LYS A 91 -4.29 -8.58 5.54
C LYS A 91 -5.32 -7.96 6.49
N ASN A 92 -6.55 -8.48 6.53
CA ASN A 92 -7.69 -7.96 7.29
C ASN A 92 -8.08 -6.53 6.85
N LEU A 93 -8.07 -6.27 5.55
CA LEU A 93 -8.45 -5.00 4.93
C LEU A 93 -9.66 -5.16 3.98
N PRO A 94 -10.81 -5.67 4.46
CA PRO A 94 -11.94 -6.02 3.59
C PRO A 94 -12.53 -4.83 2.83
N GLY A 95 -12.51 -3.61 3.39
CA GLY A 95 -12.97 -2.42 2.67
C GLY A 95 -12.08 -2.01 1.48
N LYS A 96 -10.78 -2.36 1.50
CA LYS A 96 -9.91 -2.17 0.32
C LYS A 96 -10.14 -3.26 -0.72
N ALA A 97 -10.34 -4.50 -0.26
CA ALA A 97 -10.64 -5.64 -1.12
C ALA A 97 -11.96 -5.47 -1.87
N GLU A 98 -13.00 -4.98 -1.19
CA GLU A 98 -14.32 -4.68 -1.79
C GLU A 98 -14.19 -3.80 -3.04
N LYS A 99 -13.35 -2.76 -2.98
CA LYS A 99 -13.11 -1.86 -4.12
C LYS A 99 -12.50 -2.60 -5.32
N GLN A 100 -11.66 -3.61 -5.07
CA GLN A 100 -11.04 -4.40 -6.13
C GLN A 100 -12.06 -5.34 -6.80
N PHE A 101 -12.80 -6.10 -5.99
CA PHE A 101 -13.81 -7.03 -6.53
C PHE A 101 -14.99 -6.30 -7.17
N SER A 102 -15.43 -5.17 -6.61
CA SER A 102 -16.45 -4.31 -7.22
C SER A 102 -16.04 -3.83 -8.61
N HIS A 103 -14.75 -3.55 -8.83
CA HIS A 103 -14.26 -3.14 -10.14
C HIS A 103 -14.27 -4.32 -11.13
N ILE A 104 -13.95 -5.53 -10.69
CA ILE A 104 -14.07 -6.74 -11.51
C ILE A 104 -15.53 -6.95 -11.92
N VAL A 105 -16.47 -6.90 -10.98
CA VAL A 105 -17.91 -7.07 -11.24
C VAL A 105 -18.48 -5.98 -12.16
N LYS A 106 -17.93 -4.77 -12.12
CA LYS A 106 -18.32 -3.69 -13.05
C LYS A 106 -17.94 -4.00 -14.50
N ILE A 107 -16.83 -4.71 -14.72
CA ILE A 107 -16.32 -5.04 -16.05
C ILE A 107 -16.88 -6.38 -16.53
N ASP A 108 -16.91 -7.38 -15.64
CA ASP A 108 -17.51 -8.69 -15.85
C ASP A 108 -18.53 -8.97 -14.75
N SER A 109 -19.78 -8.56 -15.01
CA SER A 109 -20.90 -8.76 -14.09
C SER A 109 -21.28 -10.22 -13.88
N SER A 110 -20.78 -11.13 -14.72
CA SER A 110 -21.04 -12.57 -14.64
C SER A 110 -19.94 -13.33 -13.89
N ASN A 111 -18.89 -12.63 -13.42
CA ASN A 111 -17.79 -13.22 -12.69
C ASN A 111 -18.23 -13.72 -11.32
N LYS A 112 -18.61 -15.00 -11.25
CA LYS A 112 -19.09 -15.65 -10.03
C LYS A 112 -18.08 -15.57 -8.88
N ILE A 113 -16.79 -15.72 -9.20
CA ILE A 113 -15.71 -15.67 -8.21
C ILE A 113 -15.64 -14.28 -7.59
N ALA A 114 -15.67 -13.21 -8.41
CA ALA A 114 -15.63 -11.84 -7.89
C ALA A 114 -16.89 -11.49 -7.08
N LEU A 115 -18.07 -12.00 -7.47
CA LEU A 115 -19.30 -11.83 -6.69
C LEU A 115 -19.23 -12.51 -5.33
N GLU A 116 -18.71 -13.75 -5.27
CA GLU A 116 -18.50 -14.50 -4.03
C GLU A 116 -17.52 -13.75 -3.12
N LYS A 117 -16.38 -13.32 -3.65
CA LYS A 117 -15.39 -12.54 -2.90
C LYS A 117 -15.93 -11.20 -2.40
N LEU A 118 -16.83 -10.57 -3.15
CA LEU A 118 -17.50 -9.34 -2.70
C LEU A 118 -18.46 -9.62 -1.54
N ALA A 119 -19.17 -10.74 -1.57
CA ALA A 119 -20.01 -11.19 -0.45
C ALA A 119 -19.16 -11.44 0.81
N ASP A 120 -18.00 -12.09 0.66
CA ASP A 120 -17.05 -12.28 1.76
C ASP A 120 -16.60 -10.93 2.34
N CYS A 121 -16.26 -9.96 1.49
CA CYS A 121 -15.88 -8.61 1.94
C CYS A 121 -16.97 -7.99 2.82
N TYR A 122 -18.24 -8.09 2.43
CA TYR A 122 -19.35 -7.54 3.22
C TYR A 122 -19.56 -8.30 4.53
N TYR A 123 -19.43 -9.62 4.49
CA TYR A 123 -19.53 -10.45 5.69
C TYR A 123 -18.44 -10.10 6.72
N TYR A 124 -17.18 -9.94 6.28
CA TYR A 124 -16.09 -9.52 7.16
C TYR A 124 -16.28 -8.11 7.73
N GLN A 125 -16.85 -7.19 6.94
CA GLN A 125 -17.13 -5.83 7.42
C GLN A 125 -18.27 -5.81 8.46
N ALA A 126 -19.30 -6.62 8.30
CA ALA A 126 -20.42 -6.67 9.24
C ALA A 126 -20.06 -7.26 10.61
N LYS A 127 -18.96 -8.02 10.68
CA LYS A 127 -18.49 -8.69 11.90
C LYS A 127 -17.51 -7.85 12.74
N ASN A 128 -16.90 -6.83 12.13
CA ASN A 128 -15.95 -5.91 12.78
C ASN A 128 -16.64 -4.60 13.17
#